data_AF-A0A9E2YK39-F1
#
_entry.id   AF-A0A9E2YK39-F1
#
_cell.length_a   1.000
_cell.length_b   1.000
_cell.length_c   1.000
_cell.angle_alpha   90.00
_cell.angle_beta   90.00
_cell.angle_gamma   90.00
#
_symmetry.space_group_name_H-M   'P 1'
#
loop_
_entity.id
_entity.type
_entity.pdbx_description
1 polymer ?
#
loop_
_entity_poly.entity_id
_entity_poly.type
_entity_poly.pdbx_seq_one_letter_code
_entity_poly.pdbx_strand_id
1 'polypeptide(L)' 'MGSADDRRFEVLRAIVADFVATKEPIGSKTLVERHNLGVSSATVRNDMAVLEAEGYIAQPHTSS' A
#
# COMPACT_ATOMS: atom_id res chain seq x y z
N MET A 1 -19.82 -1.51 -3.71
CA MET A 1 -18.36 -1.45 -3.95
C MET A 1 -17.88 -0.09 -3.49
N GLY A 2 -16.89 -0.06 -2.58
CA GLY A 2 -16.15 1.18 -2.30
C GLY A 2 -15.48 1.66 -3.58
N SER A 3 -15.39 2.98 -3.72
CA SER A 3 -14.69 3.63 -4.82
C SER A 3 -13.19 3.25 -4.81
N ALA A 4 -12.47 3.58 -5.87
CA ALA A 4 -11.01 3.42 -5.86
C ALA A 4 -10.35 4.21 -4.72
N ASP A 5 -10.98 5.29 -4.26
CA ASP A 5 -10.48 6.17 -3.20
C ASP A 5 -10.63 5.51 -1.83
N ASP A 6 -11.77 4.86 -1.59
CA ASP A 6 -12.00 4.09 -0.36
C ASP A 6 -10.97 2.96 -0.23
N ARG A 7 -10.69 2.26 -1.34
CA ARG A 7 -9.67 1.22 -1.36
C ARG A 7 -8.26 1.78 -1.14
N ARG A 8 -7.93 2.91 -1.79
CA ARG A 8 -6.64 3.59 -1.56
C ARG A 8 -6.46 4.01 -0.11
N PHE A 9 -7.53 4.47 0.54
CA PHE A 9 -7.52 4.77 1.97
C PHE A 9 -7.24 3.53 2.82
N GLU A 10 -7.89 2.39 2.52
CA GLU A 10 -7.61 1.12 3.19
C GLU A 10 -6.17 0.65 2.99
N VAL A 11 -5.64 0.76 1.76
CA VAL A 11 -4.24 0.44 1.43
C VAL A 11 -3.28 1.31 2.24
N LEU A 12 -3.50 2.64 2.27
CA LEU A 12 -2.67 3.56 3.03
C LEU A 12 -2.70 3.24 4.52
N ARG A 13 -3.88 2.99 5.08
CA ARG A 13 -4.04 2.62 6.49
C ARG A 13 -3.28 1.34 6.82
N ALA A 14 -3.36 0.33 5.96
CA ALA A 14 -2.65 -0.93 6.13
C ALA A 14 -1.13 -0.75 6.07
N ILE A 15 -0.63 0.07 5.14
CA ILE A 15 0.80 0.43 5.05
C ILE A 15 1.28 1.08 6.34
N VAL A 16 0.55 2.07 6.84
CA VAL A 16 0.92 2.78 8.08
C VAL A 16 0.94 1.84 9.28
N ALA A 17 -0.08 0.99 9.42
CA ALA A 17 -0.16 0.04 10.53
C ALA A 17 1.03 -0.94 10.53
N ASP A 18 1.33 -1.53 9.37
CA ASP A 18 2.44 -2.49 9.24
C ASP A 18 3.80 -1.80 9.41
N PHE A 19 3.99 -0.63 8.80
CA PHE A 19 5.24 0.11 8.90
C PHE A 19 5.53 0.56 10.34
N VAL A 20 4.51 1.01 11.10
CA VAL A 20 4.69 1.36 12.52
C VAL A 20 5.06 0.14 13.36
N ALA A 21 4.51 -1.03 13.03
CA ALA A 21 4.79 -2.26 13.75
C ALA A 21 6.18 -2.84 13.45
N THR A 22 6.62 -2.83 12.19
CA THR A 22 7.87 -3.49 11.74
C THR A 22 9.03 -2.53 11.54
N LYS A 23 8.77 -1.25 11.25
CA LYS A 23 9.74 -0.25 10.76
C LYS A 23 10.44 -0.67 9.46
N GLU A 24 9.81 -1.53 8.67
CA GLU A 24 10.33 -2.05 7.41
C GLU A 24 9.44 -1.62 6.23
N PRO A 25 10.01 -1.46 5.02
CA PRO A 25 9.22 -1.18 3.81
C PRO A 25 8.16 -2.25 3.55
N ILE A 26 6.92 -1.82 3.30
CA ILE A 26 5.79 -2.73 3.11
C ILE A 26 5.47 -2.90 1.61
N GLY A 27 5.49 -4.15 1.15
CA GLY A 27 5.17 -4.51 -0.23
C GLY A 27 3.69 -4.85 -0.46
N SER A 28 3.22 -4.69 -1.69
CA SER A 28 1.81 -4.95 -2.05
C SER A 28 1.37 -6.40 -1.80
N LYS A 29 2.27 -7.38 -1.95
CA LYS A 29 1.99 -8.79 -1.65
C LYS A 29 1.69 -9.02 -0.17
N THR A 30 2.51 -8.45 0.70
CA THR A 30 2.33 -8.50 2.16
C THR A 30 1.00 -7.88 2.59
N LEU A 31 0.61 -6.76 1.97
CA LEU A 31 -0.67 -6.09 2.26
C LEU A 31 -1.87 -6.99 1.90
N VAL A 32 -1.85 -7.62 0.73
CA VAL A 32 -2.94 -8.51 0.31
C VAL A 32 -3.03 -9.74 1.23
N GLU A 33 -1.90 -10.33 1.59
CA GLU A 33 -1.86 -11.52 2.46
C GLU A 33 -2.30 -11.24 3.90
N ARG A 34 -1.95 -10.07 4.46
CA ARG A 34 -2.24 -9.72 5.86
C ARG A 34 -3.57 -9.02 6.08
N HIS A 35 -3.98 -8.15 5.15
CA HIS A 35 -5.14 -7.26 5.31
C HIS A 35 -6.36 -7.68 4.47
N ASN A 36 -6.25 -8.77 3.69
CA ASN A 36 -7.33 -9.37 2.91
C ASN A 36 -8.17 -8.33 2.12
N LEU A 37 -7.48 -7.44 1.40
CA LEU A 37 -8.04 -6.26 0.72
C LEU A 37 -9.02 -6.57 -0.42
N GLY A 38 -9.34 -7.84 -0.68
CA GLY A 38 -10.29 -8.26 -1.72
C GLY A 38 -9.83 -7.97 -3.16
N VAL A 39 -8.57 -7.58 -3.36
CA VAL A 39 -7.99 -7.25 -4.66
C VAL A 39 -6.63 -7.92 -4.86
N SER A 40 -6.20 -7.99 -6.12
CA SER A 40 -4.89 -8.54 -6.46
C SER A 40 -3.73 -7.64 -5.98
N SER A 41 -2.55 -8.24 -5.78
CA SER A 41 -1.33 -7.49 -5.46
C SER A 41 -0.93 -6.50 -6.56
N ALA A 42 -1.32 -6.73 -7.81
CA ALA A 42 -1.14 -5.80 -8.92
C ALA A 42 -2.01 -4.56 -8.78
N THR A 43 -3.28 -4.74 -8.36
CA THR A 43 -4.19 -3.63 -8.07
C THR A 43 -3.66 -2.78 -6.91
N VAL A 44 -3.23 -3.42 -5.82
CA VAL A 44 -2.63 -2.73 -4.67
C VAL A 44 -1.37 -1.98 -5.07
N ARG A 45 -0.52 -2.56 -5.93
CA ARG A 45 0.67 -1.86 -6.44
C ARG A 45 0.32 -0.60 -7.22
N ASN A 46 -0.73 -0.64 -8.04
CA ASN A 46 -1.21 0.53 -8.76
C ASN A 46 -1.73 1.61 -7.80
N ASP A 47 -2.50 1.20 -6.80
CA ASP A 47 -3.00 2.12 -5.76
C ASP A 47 -1.85 2.76 -4.97
N MET A 48 -0.81 1.97 -4.63
CA MET A 48 0.42 2.47 -4.00
C MET A 48 1.17 3.47 -4.87
N ALA A 49 1.25 3.25 -6.19
CA ALA A 49 1.89 4.18 -7.12
C ALA A 49 1.13 5.53 -7.17
N VAL A 50 -0.20 5.50 -7.07
CA VAL A 50 -1.00 6.73 -6.99
C VAL A 50 -0.76 7.43 -5.66
N LEU A 51 -0.76 6.70 -4.54
CA LEU A 51 -0.46 7.25 -3.21
C LEU A 51 0.95 7.86 -3.14
N GLU A 52 1.92 7.28 -3.85
CA GLU A 52 3.27 7.82 -3.97
C GLU A 52 3.30 9.10 -4.80
N ALA A 53 2.62 9.14 -5.94
CA ALA A 53 2.51 10.34 -6.77
C ALA A 53 1.81 11.49 -6.04
N GLU A 54 0.86 11.18 -5.14
CA GLU A 54 0.18 12.14 -4.27
C GLU A 54 1.01 12.55 -3.04
N GLY A 55 2.17 11.89 -2.79
CA GLY A 55 3.10 12.22 -1.71
C GLY A 55 2.75 11.63 -0.35
N TYR A 56 1.81 10.68 -0.27
CA TYR A 56 1.43 10.03 1.00
C TYR A 56 2.42 8.97 1.45
N ILE A 57 3.06 8.28 0.50
CA ILE A 57 4.09 7.27 0.74
C ILE A 57 5.26 7.51 -0.21
N ALA A 58 6.41 6.90 0.10
CA ALA A 58 7.55 6.88 -0.82
C ALA A 58 8.16 5.49 -0.81
N GLN A 59 8.49 4.96 -1.98
CA GLN A 59 9.31 3.76 -2.05
C GLN A 59 10.76 4.13 -1.71
N PRO A 60 11.46 3.33 -0.90
CA PRO A 60 12.90 3.45 -0.80
C PRO A 60 13.47 3.17 -2.18
N HIS A 61 13.95 4.21 -2.86
CA HIS A 61 14.78 4.04 -4.03
C HIS A 61 16.12 3.51 -3.52
N THR A 62 16.22 2.19 -3.34
CA THR A 62 17.51 1.54 -3.19
C THR A 62 18.30 1.93 -4.42
N SER A 63 19.28 2.83 -4.26
CA SER A 63 20.09 3.31 -5.35
C SER A 63 20.70 2.13 -6.10
N SER A 64 20.70 2.21 -7.43
CA SER A 64 21.39 1.26 -8.31
C SER A 64 22.85 1.06 -7.93
#